data_AF-A0A4Q3VBB1-F1
#
_entry.id   AF-A0A4Q3VBB1-F1
#
_cell.length_a   1.000
_cell.length_b   1.000
_cell.length_c   1.000
_cell.angle_alpha   90.00
_cell.angle_beta   90.00
_cell.angle_gamma   90.00
#
_symmetry.space_group_name_H-M   'P 1'
#
loop_
_entity.id
_entity.type
_entity.pdbx_description
1 polymer ?
#
loop_
_entity_poly.entity_id
_entity_poly.type
_entity_poly.pdbx_seq_one_letter_code
_entity_poly.pdbx_strand_id
1 'polypeptide(L)'
;MSIPQYDQPGWATSRGYLRFAARWTNILDNLVDPAHTGFVHRRTIGSRASDDVPVTATEEDGSVVCRRWTNGDAPVPIMQRFLGHARAVDRWQIYRLLPPCVSS
;
A
#
# COMPACT_ATOMS: atom_id res chain seq x y z
N MET A 1 -9.52 16.62 -2.05
CA MET A 1 -9.00 15.57 -2.94
C MET A 1 -10.20 14.84 -3.52
N SER A 2 -10.37 14.84 -4.84
CA SER A 2 -11.35 13.98 -5.52
C SER A 2 -10.64 12.69 -5.90
N ILE A 3 -11.30 11.55 -5.70
CA ILE A 3 -10.87 10.26 -6.27
C ILE A 3 -11.66 10.12 -7.56
N PRO A 4 -11.04 10.22 -8.75
CA PRO A 4 -11.77 10.27 -10.02
C PRO A 4 -12.74 9.11 -10.22
N GLN A 5 -12.39 7.93 -9.69
CA GLN A 5 -13.15 6.69 -9.80
C GLN A 5 -14.34 6.59 -8.83
N TYR A 6 -14.48 7.53 -7.89
CA TYR A 6 -15.40 7.42 -6.76
C TYR A 6 -16.87 7.22 -7.17
N ASP A 7 -17.33 7.91 -8.22
CA ASP A 7 -18.71 7.84 -8.74
C ASP A 7 -18.78 7.16 -10.13
N GLN A 8 -17.73 6.46 -10.56
CA GLN A 8 -17.69 5.86 -11.89
C GLN A 8 -18.30 4.44 -11.91
N PRO A 9 -19.08 4.08 -12.96
CA PRO A 9 -19.53 2.71 -13.17
C PRO A 9 -18.37 1.72 -13.17
N GLY A 10 -18.56 0.54 -12.55
CA GLY A 10 -17.52 -0.48 -12.41
C GLY A 10 -16.64 -0.34 -11.16
N TRP A 11 -16.80 0.75 -10.38
CA TRP A 11 -16.16 0.94 -9.09
C TRP A 11 -17.16 0.88 -7.95
N ALA A 12 -16.71 0.41 -6.78
CA ALA A 12 -17.52 0.36 -5.57
C ALA A 12 -16.69 0.87 -4.38
N THR A 13 -17.37 1.47 -3.40
CA THR A 13 -16.73 2.00 -2.20
C THR A 13 -17.09 1.14 -1.00
N SER A 14 -16.07 0.82 -0.19
CA SER A 14 -16.26 0.23 1.13
C SER A 14 -15.86 1.26 2.19
N ARG A 15 -16.72 1.48 3.17
CA ARG A 15 -16.56 2.50 4.21
C ARG A 15 -16.63 1.85 5.59
N GLY A 16 -15.78 2.30 6.49
CA GLY A 16 -15.74 1.81 7.87
C GLY A 16 -15.07 2.79 8.81
N TYR A 17 -15.23 2.55 10.11
CA TYR A 17 -14.59 3.30 11.18
C TYR A 17 -13.98 2.33 12.18
N LEU A 18 -12.72 2.57 12.56
CA LEU A 18 -12.01 1.81 13.56
C LEU A 18 -11.28 2.76 14.50
N ARG A 19 -11.47 2.58 15.81
CA ARG A 19 -10.75 3.33 16.84
C ARG A 19 -9.47 2.59 17.22
N PHE A 20 -8.33 3.28 17.13
CA PHE A 20 -7.05 2.81 17.63
C PHE A 20 -6.70 3.48 18.97
N ALA A 21 -6.21 2.69 19.93
CA ALA A 21 -5.65 3.21 21.18
C ALA A 21 -4.19 3.64 20.99
N ALA A 22 -3.95 4.53 20.03
CA ALA A 22 -2.63 5.02 19.64
C ALA A 22 -2.68 6.49 19.25
N ARG A 23 -1.51 7.16 19.23
CA ARG A 23 -1.40 8.49 18.63
C ARG A 23 -1.62 8.36 17.12
N TRP A 24 -2.38 9.28 16.53
CA TRP A 24 -2.74 9.23 15.12
C TRP A 24 -1.51 9.24 14.19
N THR A 25 -0.42 9.92 14.59
CA THR A 25 0.85 9.94 13.85
C THR A 25 1.42 8.54 13.66
N ASN A 26 1.34 7.67 14.67
CA ASN A 26 1.84 6.30 14.58
C ASN A 26 1.06 5.48 13.54
N ILE A 27 -0.24 5.76 13.38
CA ILE A 27 -1.06 5.11 12.35
C ILE A 27 -0.63 5.61 10.97
N LEU A 28 -0.36 6.91 10.80
CA LEU A 28 0.11 7.44 9.52
C LEU A 28 1.47 6.88 9.14
N ASP A 29 2.43 6.87 10.06
CA ASP A 29 3.77 6.30 9.82
C ASP A 29 3.67 4.85 9.36
N ASN A 30 2.78 4.06 9.99
CA ASN A 30 2.52 2.69 9.56
C ASN A 30 1.91 2.61 8.16
N LEU A 31 0.96 3.48 7.83
CA LEU A 31 0.27 3.46 6.54
C LEU A 31 1.16 3.89 5.37
N VAL A 32 2.23 4.66 5.61
CA VAL A 32 3.18 5.06 4.55
C VAL A 32 4.53 4.36 4.62
N ASP A 33 4.63 3.26 5.36
CA ASP A 33 5.82 2.41 5.40
C ASP A 33 5.60 1.12 4.61
N PRO A 34 6.00 1.02 3.32
CA PRO A 34 5.97 -0.25 2.61
C PRO A 34 6.82 -1.36 3.27
N ALA A 35 7.85 -1.01 4.04
CA ALA A 35 8.81 -1.97 4.57
C ALA A 35 8.18 -2.87 5.64
N HIS A 36 7.28 -2.36 6.50
CA HIS A 36 6.63 -3.18 7.53
C HIS A 36 5.90 -4.41 6.96
N THR A 37 5.48 -4.37 5.70
CA THR A 37 4.70 -5.46 5.08
C THR A 37 5.46 -6.79 5.07
N GLY A 38 6.78 -6.78 4.88
CA GLY A 38 7.64 -7.97 4.96
C GLY A 38 7.76 -8.54 6.39
N PHE A 39 7.60 -7.69 7.40
CA PHE A 39 7.75 -8.08 8.80
C PHE A 39 6.44 -8.51 9.45
N VAL A 40 5.39 -7.69 9.30
CA VAL A 40 4.10 -7.85 10.01
C VAL A 40 3.08 -8.64 9.17
N HIS A 41 3.13 -8.54 7.85
CA HIS A 41 2.11 -9.11 6.95
C HIS A 41 2.62 -10.28 6.11
N ARG A 42 3.51 -11.10 6.67
CA ARG A 42 4.18 -12.24 5.99
C ARG A 42 3.25 -13.22 5.29
N ARG A 43 2.00 -13.35 5.77
CA ARG A 43 1.02 -14.33 5.26
C ARG A 43 -0.04 -13.71 4.34
N THR A 44 -0.01 -12.41 4.10
CA THR A 44 -1.04 -11.70 3.32
C THR A 44 -0.42 -10.85 2.21
N ILE A 45 0.28 -9.77 2.56
CA ILE A 45 0.79 -8.77 1.59
C ILE A 45 2.31 -8.61 1.59
N GLY A 46 3.03 -9.30 2.48
CA GLY A 46 4.49 -9.35 2.47
C GLY A 46 5.04 -10.24 1.36
N SER A 47 6.27 -9.97 0.92
CA SER A 47 7.05 -10.81 0.01
C SER A 47 8.54 -10.70 0.35
N ARG A 48 9.25 -11.84 0.38
CA ARG A 48 10.72 -11.86 0.55
C ARG A 48 11.44 -11.17 -0.61
N ALA A 49 10.83 -11.17 -1.79
CA ALA A 49 11.35 -10.47 -2.96
C ALA A 49 11.42 -8.95 -2.79
N SER A 50 10.65 -8.40 -1.84
CA SER A 50 10.65 -6.99 -1.53
C SER A 50 11.63 -6.61 -0.42
N ASP A 51 12.31 -7.59 0.21
CA ASP A 51 13.20 -7.34 1.35
C ASP A 51 14.42 -6.50 0.93
N ASP A 52 15.00 -6.80 -0.24
CA ASP A 52 16.18 -6.10 -0.76
C ASP A 52 15.83 -4.91 -1.68
N VAL A 53 14.55 -4.64 -1.91
CA VAL A 53 14.12 -3.52 -2.77
C VAL A 53 13.96 -2.26 -1.91
N PRO A 54 14.74 -1.19 -2.12
CA PRO A 54 14.64 0.01 -1.31
C PRO A 54 13.29 0.70 -1.51
N VAL A 55 12.79 1.34 -0.45
CA VAL A 55 11.69 2.30 -0.54
C VAL A 55 12.29 3.67 -0.83
N THR A 56 11.71 4.41 -1.77
CA THR A 56 12.03 5.83 -1.95
C THR A 56 10.93 6.68 -1.34
N ALA A 57 11.32 7.76 -0.67
CA ALA A 57 10.41 8.76 -0.12
C ALA A 57 10.72 10.12 -0.77
N THR A 58 9.70 10.76 -1.34
CA THR A 58 9.83 12.05 -2.02
C THR A 58 8.67 12.97 -1.65
N GLU A 59 8.89 14.27 -1.66
CA GLU A 59 7.81 15.26 -1.57
C GLU A 59 7.27 15.56 -2.97
N GLU A 60 5.95 15.43 -3.15
CA GLU A 60 5.26 15.68 -4.41
C GLU A 60 3.89 16.33 -4.11
N ASP A 61 3.62 17.50 -4.69
CA ASP A 61 2.33 18.20 -4.58
C ASP A 61 1.84 18.39 -3.13
N GLY A 62 2.75 18.76 -2.23
CA GLY A 62 2.45 18.95 -0.81
C GLY A 62 2.18 17.65 -0.03
N SER A 63 2.49 16.49 -0.63
CA SER A 63 2.38 15.17 -0.01
C SER A 63 3.74 14.52 0.13
N VAL A 64 3.89 13.61 1.10
CA VAL A 64 5.00 12.66 1.15
C VAL A 64 4.59 11.40 0.41
N VAL A 65 5.41 10.93 -0.53
CA VAL A 65 5.15 9.76 -1.37
C VAL A 65 6.22 8.71 -1.11
N CYS A 66 5.80 7.57 -0.56
CA CYS A 66 6.64 6.40 -0.36
C CYS A 66 6.34 5.36 -1.43
N ARG A 67 7.34 4.94 -2.19
CA ARG A 67 7.15 3.99 -3.30
C ARG A 67 8.19 2.88 -3.34
N ARG A 68 7.75 1.74 -3.85
CA ARG A 68 8.57 0.56 -4.15
C ARG A 68 8.01 -0.15 -5.37
N TRP A 69 8.90 -0.57 -6.26
CA TRP A 69 8.56 -1.40 -7.42
C TRP A 69 9.33 -2.72 -7.34
N THR A 70 8.61 -3.82 -7.14
CA THR A 70 9.16 -5.18 -7.25
C THR A 70 8.81 -5.76 -8.61
N ASN A 71 9.81 -6.19 -9.38
CA ASN A 71 9.66 -6.66 -10.76
C ASN A 71 9.77 -8.17 -10.87
N GLY A 72 8.90 -8.78 -11.67
CA GLY A 72 9.06 -10.17 -12.12
C GLY A 72 9.06 -11.21 -11.00
N ASP A 73 8.27 -11.03 -9.95
CA ASP A 73 8.22 -11.96 -8.81
C ASP A 73 6.87 -12.66 -8.67
N ALA A 74 6.81 -13.72 -7.86
CA ALA A 74 5.58 -14.38 -7.52
C ALA A 74 4.59 -13.39 -6.85
N PRO A 75 3.29 -13.46 -7.17
CA PRO A 75 2.29 -12.62 -6.51
C PRO A 75 2.27 -12.84 -5.00
N VAL A 76 1.98 -11.79 -4.23
CA VAL A 76 1.79 -11.91 -2.76
C VAL A 76 0.59 -12.80 -2.42
N PRO A 77 0.54 -13.43 -1.23
CA PRO A 77 -0.49 -14.42 -0.89
C PRO A 77 -1.93 -13.98 -1.13
N ILE A 78 -2.27 -12.70 -0.85
CA ILE A 78 -3.61 -12.20 -1.12
C ILE A 78 -3.92 -12.13 -2.62
N MET A 79 -2.96 -11.75 -3.46
CA MET A 79 -3.14 -11.63 -4.91
C MET A 79 -3.29 -13.00 -5.57
N GLN A 80 -2.59 -14.03 -5.08
CA GLN A 80 -2.71 -15.40 -5.58
C GLN A 80 -4.16 -15.91 -5.50
N ARG A 81 -4.95 -15.46 -4.51
CA ARG A 81 -6.37 -15.82 -4.37
C ARG A 81 -7.26 -15.24 -5.47
N PHE A 82 -6.83 -14.16 -6.13
CA PHE A 82 -7.64 -13.41 -7.09
C PHE A 82 -7.13 -13.56 -8.54
N LEU A 83 -5.83 -13.77 -8.75
CA LEU A 83 -5.23 -13.79 -10.08
C LEU A 83 -5.58 -15.03 -10.93
N GLY A 84 -5.95 -16.15 -10.29
CA GLY A 84 -6.22 -17.41 -10.99
C GLY A 84 -5.00 -18.02 -11.69
N HIS A 85 -3.79 -17.48 -11.48
CA HIS A 85 -2.54 -17.97 -12.04
C HIS A 85 -1.36 -17.75 -11.09
N ALA A 86 -0.26 -18.48 -11.32
CA ALA A 86 0.99 -18.37 -10.57
C ALA A 86 2.13 -17.67 -11.33
N ARG A 87 1.84 -17.08 -12.50
CA ARG A 87 2.85 -16.33 -13.27
C ARG A 87 3.40 -15.15 -12.47
N ALA A 88 4.67 -14.85 -12.71
CA ALA A 88 5.33 -13.68 -12.15
C ALA A 88 4.59 -12.40 -12.54
N VAL A 89 4.57 -11.44 -11.62
CA VAL A 89 3.91 -10.14 -11.76
C VAL A 89 4.85 -9.02 -11.31
N ASP A 90 4.63 -7.84 -11.87
CA ASP A 90 5.18 -6.61 -11.32
C ASP A 90 4.22 -6.09 -10.25
N ARG A 91 4.79 -5.68 -9.11
CA ARG A 91 4.01 -5.16 -7.99
C ARG A 91 4.45 -3.75 -7.66
N TRP A 92 3.52 -2.82 -7.85
CA TRP A 92 3.70 -1.41 -7.52
C TRP A 92 3.10 -1.13 -6.16
N GLN A 93 3.89 -0.56 -5.28
CA GLN A 93 3.46 -0.07 -3.98
C GLN A 93 3.72 1.43 -3.94
N ILE A 94 2.66 2.22 -3.90
CA ILE A 94 2.72 3.68 -3.84
C ILE A 94 1.79 4.09 -2.71
N TYR A 95 2.35 4.77 -1.71
CA TYR A 95 1.62 5.28 -0.56
C TYR A 95 1.82 6.78 -0.51
N ARG A 96 0.74 7.52 -0.32
CA ARG A 96 0.76 8.99 -0.23
C ARG A 96 0.24 9.43 1.12
N LEU A 97 0.99 10.29 1.79
CA LEU A 97 0.55 11.02 2.97
C LEU A 97 0.34 12.48 2.58
N LEU A 98 -0.91 12.92 2.61
CA LEU A 98 -1.27 14.32 2.58
C LEU A 98 -1.43 14.82 4.02
N PRO A 99 -0.55 15.72 4.49
CA PRO A 99 -0.67 16.27 5.82
C PRO A 99 -2.01 17.00 6.04
N PRO A 100 -2.53 17.01 7.28
CA PRO A 100 -1.92 16.39 8.46
C PRO A 100 -2.22 14.89 8.58
N CYS A 101 -3.29 14.35 7.98
CA CYS A 101 -3.78 13.02 8.39
C CYS A 101 -4.51 12.18 7.33
N VAL A 102 -4.29 12.44 6.03
CA VAL A 102 -4.89 11.66 4.96
C VAL A 102 -3.83 10.77 4.32
N SER A 103 -4.06 9.45 4.31
CA SER A 103 -3.22 8.48 3.61
C SER A 103 -4.01 7.76 2.52
N SER A 104 -3.41 7.56 1.35
CA SER A 104 -3.99 6.89 0.18
C SER A 104 -3.00 6.00 -0.55
#